data_AF-A0A916ABV4-F1
#
_entry.id   AF-A0A916ABV4-F1
#
_cell.length_a   1.000
_cell.length_b   1.000
_cell.length_c   1.000
_cell.angle_alpha   90.00
_cell.angle_beta   90.00
_cell.angle_gamma   90.00
#
_symmetry.space_group_name_H-M   'P 1'
#
loop_
_entity.id
_entity.type
_entity.pdbx_description
1 polymer ?
#
loop_
_entity_poly.entity_id
_entity_poly.type
_entity_poly.pdbx_seq_one_letter_code
_entity_poly.pdbx_strand_id
1 'polypeptide(L)'
;MANFSGYRFNIPEARLLASLHSIRHDLNGTLEYCRRLEIMEFDVVLWEALSAAAVVRYARCFSSGSRDQLSHKLLDSAPPTLREAHEYFIAVRSKHVAHSVNDFEENDVTVTLREDGDDLSIQGIGAHHGTVMGLDFAAPKLLSEVAVWVQKHVEQEIRREEQRLLPIALQYGAAKIRSFGHPGGTDSELQHRANRVRTKP
;
A
#
# COMPACT_ATOMS: atom_id res chain seq x y z
N MET A 1 12.29 38.44 -3.90
CA MET A 1 11.70 37.16 -3.46
C MET A 1 12.77 36.09 -3.52
N ALA A 2 12.88 35.22 -2.50
CA ALA A 2 13.81 34.10 -2.53
C ALA A 2 13.20 32.93 -3.33
N ASN A 3 13.99 32.31 -4.21
CA ASN A 3 13.58 31.13 -4.97
C ASN A 3 14.04 29.87 -4.23
N PHE A 4 13.11 28.93 -4.03
CA PHE A 4 13.38 27.64 -3.40
C PHE A 4 13.36 26.54 -4.47
N SER A 5 14.35 25.65 -4.46
CA SER A 5 14.45 24.54 -5.40
C SER A 5 14.91 23.28 -4.68
N GLY A 6 14.22 22.16 -4.91
CA GLY A 6 14.61 20.86 -4.36
C GLY A 6 15.70 20.21 -5.20
N TYR A 7 16.65 19.54 -4.55
CA TYR A 7 17.69 18.73 -5.20
C TYR A 7 17.63 17.30 -4.65
N ARG A 8 18.07 16.33 -5.44
CA ARG A 8 18.25 14.96 -4.96
C ARG A 8 19.32 14.95 -3.87
N PHE A 9 19.18 14.03 -2.93
CA PHE A 9 20.19 13.80 -1.89
C PHE A 9 20.34 12.30 -1.67
N ASN A 10 20.90 11.64 -2.70
CA ASN A 10 20.97 10.18 -2.80
C ASN A 10 22.24 9.64 -2.16
N ILE A 11 22.35 9.78 -0.83
CA ILE A 11 23.43 9.19 -0.05
C ILE A 11 22.90 7.99 0.76
N PRO A 12 23.75 7.01 1.12
CA PRO A 12 23.33 5.84 1.91
C PRO A 12 22.57 6.20 3.19
N GLU A 13 23.00 7.27 3.88
CA GLU A 13 22.42 7.74 5.12
C GLU A 13 20.98 8.25 4.94
N ALA A 14 20.59 8.68 3.74
CA ALA A 14 19.26 9.21 3.44
C ALA A 14 18.25 8.14 3.00
N ARG A 15 18.69 6.88 2.82
CA ARG A 15 17.87 5.77 2.32
C ARG A 15 16.67 5.47 3.23
N LEU A 16 16.87 5.54 4.55
CA LEU A 16 15.81 5.29 5.52
C LEU A 16 14.69 6.34 5.38
N LEU A 17 15.04 7.63 5.33
CA LEU A 17 14.07 8.71 5.16
C LEU A 17 13.25 8.54 3.87
N ALA A 18 13.91 8.21 2.75
CA ALA A 18 13.22 7.92 1.49
C ALA A 18 12.23 6.74 1.62
N SER A 19 12.64 5.67 2.30
CA SER A 19 11.79 4.50 2.56
C SER A 19 10.59 4.85 3.42
N LEU A 20 10.79 5.63 4.50
CA LEU A 20 9.72 6.09 5.39
C LEU A 20 8.69 6.95 4.65
N HIS A 21 9.12 7.85 3.76
CA HIS A 21 8.18 8.62 2.93
C HIS A 21 7.37 7.74 1.96
N SER A 22 7.99 6.69 1.40
CA SER A 22 7.27 5.71 0.58
C SER A 22 6.24 4.92 1.42
N ILE A 23 6.60 4.51 2.63
CA ILE A 23 5.69 3.83 3.57
C ILE A 23 4.53 4.76 3.94
N ARG A 24 4.80 6.03 4.26
CA ARG A 24 3.76 7.04 4.51
C ARG A 24 2.78 7.17 3.34
N HIS A 25 3.28 7.15 2.11
CA HIS A 25 2.43 7.20 0.92
C HIS A 25 1.48 5.99 0.83
N ASP A 26 1.97 4.78 1.12
CA ASP A 26 1.13 3.58 1.15
C ASP A 26 0.09 3.61 2.27
N LEU A 27 0.46 4.09 3.46
CA LEU A 27 -0.47 4.29 4.57
C LEU A 27 -1.56 5.30 4.24
N ASN A 28 -1.20 6.44 3.64
CA ASN A 28 -2.18 7.41 3.16
C ASN A 28 -3.15 6.81 2.14
N GLY A 29 -2.63 6.01 1.20
CA GLY A 29 -3.47 5.31 0.23
C GLY A 29 -4.40 4.29 0.88
N THR A 30 -3.92 3.56 1.89
CA THR A 30 -4.72 2.62 2.69
C THR A 30 -5.89 3.35 3.36
N LEU A 31 -5.61 4.46 4.07
CA LEU A 31 -6.62 5.25 4.76
C LEU A 31 -7.66 5.83 3.79
N GLU A 32 -7.23 6.30 2.62
CA GLU A 32 -8.14 6.81 1.60
C GLU A 32 -9.04 5.72 1.03
N TYR A 33 -8.53 4.49 0.85
CA TYR A 33 -9.36 3.37 0.40
C TYR A 33 -10.36 2.94 1.47
N CYS A 34 -9.95 2.82 2.73
CA CYS A 34 -10.89 2.53 3.82
C CYS A 34 -11.98 3.59 3.92
N ARG A 35 -11.61 4.88 3.85
CA ARG A 35 -12.57 5.98 3.86
C ARG A 35 -13.58 5.87 2.72
N ARG A 36 -13.14 5.48 1.51
CA ARG A 36 -14.04 5.28 0.36
C ARG A 36 -14.97 4.08 0.56
N LEU A 37 -14.45 2.96 1.07
CA LEU A 37 -15.26 1.78 1.41
C LEU A 37 -16.35 2.13 2.43
N GLU A 38 -16.06 2.98 3.41
CA GLU A 38 -17.02 3.37 4.45
C GLU A 38 -18.17 4.27 3.95
N ILE A 39 -17.97 5.03 2.86
CA ILE A 39 -18.96 6.03 2.39
C ILE A 39 -19.56 5.70 1.02
N MET A 40 -19.01 4.74 0.29
CA MET A 40 -19.54 4.36 -1.02
C MET A 40 -20.91 3.70 -0.88
N GLU A 41 -21.76 3.88 -1.88
CA GLU A 41 -22.88 2.97 -2.08
C GLU A 41 -22.34 1.58 -2.38
N PHE A 42 -22.96 0.54 -1.83
CA PHE A 42 -22.45 -0.82 -1.98
C PHE A 42 -22.50 -1.25 -3.45
N ASP A 43 -21.32 -1.42 -4.02
CA ASP A 43 -21.08 -2.02 -5.32
C ASP A 43 -20.06 -3.14 -5.09
N VAL A 44 -20.46 -4.36 -5.39
CA VAL A 44 -19.68 -5.57 -5.10
C VAL A 44 -18.30 -5.55 -5.75
N VAL A 45 -18.21 -5.10 -7.02
CA VAL A 45 -16.96 -5.10 -7.79
C VAL A 45 -16.00 -4.04 -7.24
N LEU A 46 -16.53 -2.86 -6.94
CA LEU A 46 -15.74 -1.78 -6.34
C LEU A 46 -15.33 -2.10 -4.90
N TRP A 47 -16.22 -2.74 -4.12
CA TRP A 47 -15.94 -3.18 -2.77
C TRP A 47 -14.78 -4.17 -2.74
N GLU A 48 -14.82 -5.19 -3.58
CA GLU A 48 -13.77 -6.20 -3.71
C GLU A 48 -12.43 -5.55 -4.11
N ALA A 49 -12.45 -4.73 -5.17
CA ALA A 49 -11.25 -4.09 -5.71
C ALA A 49 -10.59 -3.14 -4.68
N LEU A 50 -11.37 -2.31 -4.01
CA LEU A 50 -10.86 -1.38 -2.99
C LEU A 50 -10.41 -2.11 -1.73
N SER A 51 -11.11 -3.16 -1.31
CA SER A 51 -10.73 -4.02 -0.19
C SER A 51 -9.36 -4.64 -0.42
N ALA A 52 -9.15 -5.27 -1.59
CA ALA A 52 -7.89 -5.88 -1.95
C ALA A 52 -6.77 -4.82 -2.03
N ALA A 53 -7.04 -3.68 -2.66
CA ALA A 53 -6.07 -2.59 -2.79
C ALA A 53 -5.65 -2.01 -1.43
N ALA A 54 -6.59 -1.84 -0.48
CA ALA A 54 -6.31 -1.37 0.88
C ALA A 54 -5.40 -2.33 1.63
N VAL A 55 -5.75 -3.61 1.62
CA VAL A 55 -4.97 -4.66 2.29
C VAL A 55 -3.56 -4.79 1.69
N VAL A 56 -3.45 -4.77 0.35
CA VAL A 56 -2.15 -4.83 -0.33
C VAL A 56 -1.28 -3.62 0.00
N ARG A 57 -1.81 -2.40 -0.04
CA ARG A 57 -1.05 -1.18 0.32
C ARG A 57 -0.57 -1.22 1.76
N TYR A 58 -1.43 -1.62 2.68
CA TYR A 58 -1.05 -1.78 4.08
C TYR A 58 0.06 -2.81 4.26
N ALA A 59 -0.13 -4.04 3.73
CA ALA A 59 0.83 -5.12 3.88
C ALA A 59 2.18 -4.83 3.23
N ARG A 60 2.22 -4.06 2.13
CA ARG A 60 3.46 -3.60 1.50
C ARG A 60 4.35 -2.82 2.48
N CYS A 61 3.79 -2.14 3.47
CA CYS A 61 4.58 -1.39 4.47
C CYS A 61 5.51 -2.31 5.28
N PHE A 62 5.18 -3.59 5.38
CA PHE A 62 5.90 -4.62 6.13
C PHE A 62 6.56 -5.67 5.23
N SER A 63 6.41 -5.55 3.91
CA SER A 63 6.96 -6.49 2.94
C SER A 63 8.28 -5.97 2.36
N SER A 64 9.22 -6.89 2.10
CA SER A 64 10.54 -6.58 1.55
C SER A 64 10.45 -6.21 0.07
N GLY A 65 11.40 -5.39 -0.42
CA GLY A 65 11.48 -5.01 -1.82
C GLY A 65 12.57 -3.97 -2.07
N SER A 66 12.29 -2.98 -2.92
CA SER A 66 13.23 -1.88 -3.26
C SER A 66 13.40 -0.83 -2.17
N ARG A 67 12.63 -0.91 -1.08
CA ARG A 67 12.67 -0.01 0.08
C ARG A 67 12.89 -0.80 1.35
N ASP A 68 13.36 -0.12 2.39
CA ASP A 68 13.46 -0.73 3.72
C ASP A 68 12.04 -0.88 4.29
N GLN A 69 11.71 -2.06 4.81
CA GLN A 69 10.38 -2.39 5.35
C GLN A 69 10.25 -1.97 6.81
N LEU A 70 9.01 -1.76 7.28
CA LEU A 70 8.75 -1.69 8.71
C LEU A 70 8.99 -3.05 9.35
N SER A 71 9.63 -3.04 10.53
CA SER A 71 9.73 -4.23 11.36
C SER A 71 8.36 -4.57 11.94
N HIS A 72 7.95 -5.84 11.87
CA HIS A 72 6.76 -6.32 12.57
C HIS A 72 6.83 -6.10 14.09
N LYS A 73 8.05 -6.07 14.66
CA LYS A 73 8.28 -5.75 16.08
C LYS A 73 7.81 -4.34 16.47
N LEU A 74 7.54 -3.47 15.50
CA LEU A 74 6.89 -2.18 15.76
C LEU A 74 5.59 -2.37 16.54
N LEU A 75 4.82 -3.43 16.25
CA LEU A 75 3.51 -3.69 16.85
C LEU A 75 3.60 -4.32 18.25
N ASP A 76 4.79 -4.60 18.77
CA ASP A 76 4.98 -5.16 20.12
C ASP A 76 4.50 -4.19 21.21
N SER A 77 4.54 -2.88 20.93
CA SER A 77 4.02 -1.82 21.81
C SER A 77 2.57 -1.41 21.49
N ALA A 78 1.94 -1.99 20.48
CA ALA A 78 0.56 -1.70 20.12
C ALA A 78 -0.42 -2.36 21.11
N PRO A 79 -1.62 -1.75 21.32
CA PRO A 79 -2.74 -2.41 21.97
C PRO A 79 -3.02 -3.80 21.35
N PRO A 80 -3.45 -4.80 22.14
CA PRO A 80 -3.70 -6.16 21.63
C PRO A 80 -4.63 -6.19 20.42
N THR A 81 -5.71 -5.41 20.43
CA THR A 81 -6.67 -5.33 19.33
C THR A 81 -6.05 -4.87 18.01
N LEU A 82 -5.08 -3.95 18.06
CA LEU A 82 -4.38 -3.47 16.86
C LEU A 82 -3.35 -4.49 16.35
N ARG A 83 -2.79 -5.29 17.25
CA ARG A 83 -1.90 -6.39 16.88
C ARG A 83 -2.68 -7.51 16.18
N GLU A 84 -3.81 -7.89 16.74
CA GLU A 84 -4.74 -8.86 16.12
C GLU A 84 -5.22 -8.37 14.75
N ALA A 85 -5.57 -7.08 14.64
CA ALA A 85 -5.91 -6.46 13.36
C ALA A 85 -4.75 -6.54 12.34
N HIS A 86 -3.53 -6.19 12.77
CA HIS A 86 -2.34 -6.30 11.91
C HIS A 86 -2.15 -7.72 11.40
N GLU A 87 -2.16 -8.72 12.29
CA GLU A 87 -1.99 -10.13 11.95
C GLU A 87 -3.07 -10.60 10.98
N TYR A 88 -4.33 -10.23 11.24
CA TYR A 88 -5.45 -10.49 10.35
C TYR A 88 -5.20 -9.95 8.94
N PHE A 89 -4.85 -8.67 8.77
CA PHE A 89 -4.67 -8.09 7.43
C PHE A 89 -3.44 -8.62 6.69
N ILE A 90 -2.36 -8.96 7.40
CA ILE A 90 -1.21 -9.66 6.80
C ILE A 90 -1.60 -11.07 6.34
N ALA A 91 -2.43 -11.78 7.11
CA ALA A 91 -2.96 -13.08 6.71
C ALA A 91 -3.91 -12.95 5.51
N VAL A 92 -4.83 -12.00 5.51
CA VAL A 92 -5.74 -11.72 4.39
C VAL A 92 -4.94 -11.47 3.11
N ARG A 93 -3.93 -10.60 3.13
CA ARG A 93 -3.05 -10.38 1.97
C ARG A 93 -2.39 -11.68 1.51
N SER A 94 -1.90 -12.48 2.46
CA SER A 94 -1.18 -13.72 2.14
C SER A 94 -2.11 -14.74 1.48
N LYS A 95 -3.37 -14.84 1.91
CA LYS A 95 -4.38 -15.70 1.30
C LYS A 95 -4.82 -15.21 -0.09
N HIS A 96 -4.91 -13.89 -0.31
CA HIS A 96 -5.18 -13.33 -1.65
C HIS A 96 -4.02 -13.58 -2.65
N VAL A 97 -2.80 -13.86 -2.17
CA VAL A 97 -1.60 -14.04 -2.99
C VAL A 97 -1.17 -15.52 -3.09
N ALA A 98 -1.45 -16.33 -2.08
CA ALA A 98 -1.07 -17.73 -2.01
C ALA A 98 -2.25 -18.64 -2.36
N HIS A 99 -2.33 -19.01 -3.64
CA HIS A 99 -3.07 -20.13 -4.23
C HIS A 99 -4.60 -20.16 -4.03
N SER A 100 -5.34 -20.27 -5.15
CA SER A 100 -6.77 -20.60 -5.25
C SER A 100 -7.12 -22.00 -4.70
N VAL A 101 -6.78 -22.27 -3.44
CA VAL A 101 -7.28 -23.38 -2.62
C VAL A 101 -7.98 -22.70 -1.46
N ASN A 102 -9.26 -22.42 -1.65
CA ASN A 102 -9.86 -21.23 -1.10
C ASN A 102 -10.92 -21.57 -0.05
N ASP A 103 -10.68 -21.19 1.21
CA ASP A 103 -11.77 -21.04 2.20
C ASP A 103 -12.69 -19.84 1.84
N PHE A 104 -12.35 -19.10 0.78
CA PHE A 104 -13.07 -17.93 0.25
C PHE A 104 -13.63 -18.14 -1.18
N GLU A 105 -13.53 -19.34 -1.77
CA GLU A 105 -14.29 -19.74 -2.96
C GLU A 105 -15.02 -21.05 -2.65
N GLU A 106 -16.34 -21.01 -2.62
CA GLU A 106 -17.21 -22.17 -2.58
C GLU A 106 -17.53 -22.57 -4.02
N ASN A 107 -16.97 -23.69 -4.47
CA ASN A 107 -17.23 -24.29 -5.77
C ASN A 107 -17.93 -25.62 -5.56
N ASP A 108 -19.27 -25.61 -5.54
CA ASP A 108 -20.06 -26.81 -5.31
C ASP A 108 -20.78 -27.26 -6.56
N VAL A 109 -20.79 -28.58 -6.80
CA VAL A 109 -21.69 -29.18 -7.78
C VAL A 109 -23.07 -29.24 -7.17
N THR A 110 -24.04 -28.57 -7.80
CA THR A 110 -25.43 -28.57 -7.35
C THR A 110 -26.26 -29.53 -8.19
N VAL A 111 -27.22 -30.20 -7.55
CA VAL A 111 -28.17 -31.09 -8.24
C VAL A 111 -29.55 -30.48 -8.10
N THR A 112 -30.22 -30.26 -9.23
CA THR A 112 -31.62 -29.80 -9.23
C THR A 112 -32.52 -31.02 -9.17
N LEU A 113 -33.33 -31.09 -8.12
CA LEU A 113 -34.36 -32.12 -7.95
C LEU A 113 -35.73 -31.54 -8.29
N ARG A 114 -36.60 -32.38 -8.87
CA ARG A 114 -38.04 -32.15 -8.89
C ARG A 114 -38.65 -33.08 -7.85
N GLU A 115 -39.40 -32.48 -6.93
CA GLU A 115 -40.15 -33.17 -5.88
C GLU A 115 -41.65 -33.04 -6.18
N ASP A 116 -42.35 -34.17 -6.24
CA ASP A 116 -43.81 -34.24 -6.36
C ASP A 116 -44.34 -35.34 -5.43
N GLY A 117 -44.70 -34.97 -4.20
CA GLY A 117 -45.05 -35.93 -3.15
C GLY A 117 -43.85 -36.77 -2.71
N ASP A 118 -43.98 -38.10 -2.79
CA ASP A 118 -42.89 -39.05 -2.48
C ASP A 118 -41.96 -39.32 -3.68
N ASP A 119 -42.28 -38.80 -4.87
CA ASP A 119 -41.47 -38.97 -6.07
C ASP A 119 -40.39 -37.87 -6.19
N LEU A 120 -39.14 -38.31 -6.10
CA LEU A 120 -37.93 -37.50 -6.28
C LEU A 120 -37.24 -37.86 -7.59
N SER A 121 -37.05 -36.88 -8.49
CA SER A 121 -36.31 -37.09 -9.74
C SER A 121 -35.24 -36.02 -9.98
N ILE A 122 -34.06 -36.47 -10.43
CA ILE A 122 -32.95 -35.58 -10.81
C ILE A 122 -33.29 -34.92 -12.14
N GLN A 123 -33.30 -33.59 -12.17
CA GLN A 123 -33.61 -32.80 -13.36
C GLN A 123 -32.37 -32.21 -14.03
N GLY A 124 -31.28 -32.02 -13.27
CA GLY A 124 -30.06 -31.45 -13.82
C GLY A 124 -28.91 -31.38 -12.81
N ILE A 125 -27.71 -31.19 -13.35
CA ILE A 125 -26.48 -30.93 -12.60
C ILE A 125 -26.01 -29.51 -12.99
N GLY A 126 -25.70 -28.70 -12.00
CA GLY A 126 -25.14 -27.37 -12.14
C GLY A 126 -23.90 -27.18 -11.27
N ALA A 127 -23.34 -25.98 -11.29
CA ALA A 127 -22.27 -25.58 -10.39
C ALA A 127 -22.67 -24.26 -9.71
N HIS A 128 -22.48 -24.19 -8.39
CA HIS A 128 -22.52 -22.97 -7.61
C HIS A 128 -21.08 -22.46 -7.42
N HIS A 129 -20.87 -21.17 -7.70
CA HIS A 129 -19.62 -20.47 -7.43
C HIS A 129 -19.94 -19.30 -6.49
N GLY A 130 -19.49 -19.38 -5.24
CA GLY A 130 -19.55 -18.31 -4.27
C GLY A 130 -18.13 -17.84 -3.94
N THR A 131 -17.88 -16.54 -3.95
CA THR A 131 -16.59 -15.95 -3.53
C THR A 131 -16.81 -15.08 -2.31
N VAL A 132 -15.86 -15.03 -1.37
CA VAL A 132 -15.86 -13.93 -0.39
C VAL A 132 -15.40 -12.67 -1.10
N MET A 133 -16.36 -11.77 -1.26
CA MET A 133 -16.31 -10.60 -2.15
C MET A 133 -15.43 -9.45 -1.62
N GLY A 134 -14.49 -9.72 -0.70
CA GLY A 134 -13.61 -8.71 -0.10
C GLY A 134 -13.61 -8.73 1.42
N LEU A 135 -13.32 -7.59 2.04
CA LEU A 135 -13.33 -7.43 3.49
C LEU A 135 -14.77 -7.47 4.04
N ASP A 136 -14.94 -7.92 5.29
CA ASP A 136 -16.18 -7.71 6.05
C ASP A 136 -16.45 -6.20 6.21
N PHE A 137 -17.72 -5.79 6.28
CA PHE A 137 -18.14 -4.39 6.37
C PHE A 137 -17.55 -3.63 7.56
N ALA A 138 -17.21 -4.33 8.65
CA ALA A 138 -16.54 -3.73 9.81
C ALA A 138 -15.00 -3.59 9.63
N ALA A 139 -14.40 -4.35 8.73
CA ALA A 139 -12.95 -4.44 8.59
C ALA A 139 -12.27 -3.18 8.02
N PRO A 140 -12.86 -2.37 7.12
CA PRO A 140 -12.26 -1.09 6.70
C PRO A 140 -11.94 -0.17 7.89
N LYS A 141 -12.85 -0.10 8.87
CA LYS A 141 -12.63 0.69 10.08
C LYS A 141 -11.46 0.15 10.91
N LEU A 142 -11.40 -1.16 11.11
CA LEU A 142 -10.31 -1.81 11.84
C LEU A 142 -8.96 -1.61 11.14
N LEU A 143 -8.93 -1.71 9.81
CA LEU A 143 -7.75 -1.43 8.99
C LEU A 143 -7.31 0.04 9.13
N SER A 144 -8.27 0.97 9.11
CA SER A 144 -8.01 2.39 9.36
C SER A 144 -7.37 2.63 10.73
N GLU A 145 -7.90 2.02 11.79
CA GLU A 145 -7.39 2.19 13.16
C GLU A 145 -5.93 1.72 13.29
N VAL A 146 -5.61 0.53 12.78
CA VAL A 146 -4.22 0.04 12.80
C VAL A 146 -3.31 0.85 11.87
N ALA A 147 -3.79 1.28 10.70
CA ALA A 147 -3.01 2.11 9.77
C ALA A 147 -2.71 3.49 10.35
N VAL A 148 -3.66 4.14 11.04
CA VAL A 148 -3.45 5.40 11.77
C VAL A 148 -2.40 5.22 12.87
N TRP A 149 -2.46 4.11 13.61
CA TRP A 149 -1.48 3.84 14.66
C TRP A 149 -0.07 3.67 14.10
N VAL A 150 0.08 2.90 13.01
CA VAL A 150 1.37 2.73 12.31
C VAL A 150 1.86 4.06 11.74
N GLN A 151 0.98 4.84 11.13
CA GLN A 151 1.31 6.15 10.56
C GLN A 151 1.87 7.11 11.61
N LYS A 152 1.30 7.15 12.82
CA LYS A 152 1.84 7.99 13.91
C LYS A 152 3.30 7.66 14.22
N HIS A 153 3.67 6.39 14.21
CA HIS A 153 5.05 5.96 14.42
C HIS A 153 5.94 6.35 13.25
N VAL A 154 5.49 6.09 12.02
CA VAL A 154 6.24 6.48 10.80
C VAL A 154 6.50 7.99 10.76
N GLU A 155 5.53 8.81 11.12
CA GLU A 155 5.71 10.27 11.18
C GLU A 155 6.70 10.71 12.26
N GLN A 156 6.77 10.00 13.38
CA GLN A 156 7.79 10.26 14.41
C GLN A 156 9.19 9.92 13.90
N GLU A 157 9.35 8.78 13.22
CA GLU A 157 10.62 8.36 12.64
C GLU A 157 11.06 9.27 11.50
N ILE A 158 10.13 9.74 10.63
CA ILE A 158 10.43 10.74 9.60
C ILE A 158 11.03 11.99 10.24
N ARG A 159 10.39 12.54 11.29
CA ARG A 159 10.91 13.73 11.97
C ARG A 159 12.30 13.51 12.58
N ARG A 160 12.55 12.34 13.18
CA ARG A 160 13.86 11.98 13.72
C ARG A 160 14.93 11.90 12.63
N GLU A 161 14.60 11.27 11.52
CA GLU A 161 15.50 11.11 10.38
C GLU A 161 15.78 12.44 9.67
N GLU A 162 14.78 13.32 9.52
CA GLU A 162 14.96 14.68 9.02
C GLU A 162 15.93 15.48 9.91
N GLN A 163 15.74 15.43 11.24
CA GLN A 163 16.63 16.08 12.21
C GLN A 163 18.06 15.51 12.17
N ARG A 164 18.19 14.18 11.99
CA ARG A 164 19.48 13.50 11.88
C ARG A 164 20.21 13.86 10.58
N LEU A 165 19.48 13.98 9.46
CA LEU A 165 20.05 14.21 8.13
C LEU A 165 20.42 15.67 7.87
N LEU A 166 19.74 16.63 8.50
CA LEU A 166 20.03 18.05 8.33
C LEU A 166 21.52 18.41 8.56
N PRO A 167 22.16 18.06 9.69
CA PRO A 167 23.58 18.35 9.88
C PRO A 167 24.49 17.62 8.86
N ILE A 168 24.11 16.42 8.41
CA ILE A 168 24.87 15.68 7.38
C ILE A 168 24.79 16.41 6.03
N ALA A 169 23.61 16.86 5.64
CA ALA A 169 23.42 17.65 4.42
C ALA A 169 24.23 18.96 4.47
N LEU A 170 24.29 19.62 5.63
CA LEU A 170 25.12 20.82 5.82
C LEU A 170 26.61 20.54 5.61
N GLN A 171 27.12 19.38 6.04
CA GLN A 171 28.53 18.99 5.83
C GLN A 171 28.88 18.76 4.35
N TYR A 172 27.94 18.32 3.52
CA TYR A 172 28.15 18.18 2.08
C TYR A 172 28.26 19.53 1.37
N GLY A 173 27.56 20.55 1.88
CA GLY A 173 27.50 21.88 1.30
C GLY A 173 26.63 21.96 0.04
N ALA A 174 26.12 23.17 -0.24
CA ALA A 174 25.14 23.40 -1.29
C ALA A 174 25.65 23.03 -2.70
N ALA A 175 26.93 23.27 -3.00
CA ALA A 175 27.51 22.96 -4.33
C ALA A 175 27.47 21.46 -4.64
N LYS A 176 27.84 20.62 -3.67
CA LYS A 176 27.81 19.16 -3.80
C LYS A 176 26.38 18.62 -3.83
N ILE A 177 25.46 19.23 -3.08
CA ILE A 177 24.05 18.85 -3.15
C ILE A 177 23.47 19.16 -4.53
N ARG A 178 23.80 20.32 -5.11
CA ARG A 178 23.37 20.69 -6.47
C ARG A 178 23.84 19.69 -7.52
N SER A 179 25.03 19.10 -7.38
CA SER A 179 25.54 18.12 -8.35
C SER A 179 24.74 16.81 -8.38
N PHE A 180 23.89 16.53 -7.38
CA PHE A 180 22.95 15.40 -7.44
C PHE A 180 21.75 15.63 -8.37
N GLY A 181 21.53 16.87 -8.85
CA GLY A 181 20.45 17.21 -9.79
C GLY A 181 19.07 17.38 -9.14
N HIS A 182 18.06 17.66 -9.96
CA HIS A 182 16.68 17.89 -9.51
C HIS A 182 15.85 16.59 -9.47
N PRO A 183 14.91 16.45 -8.52
CA PRO A 183 13.92 15.39 -8.58
C PRO A 183 13.07 15.53 -9.85
N GLY A 184 12.77 14.41 -10.53
CA GLY A 184 11.97 14.41 -11.78
C GLY A 184 12.71 14.81 -13.07
N GLY A 185 13.93 15.37 -12.98
CA GLY A 185 14.76 15.62 -14.17
C GLY A 185 15.37 14.33 -14.70
N THR A 186 15.03 13.94 -15.93
CA THR A 186 15.88 12.99 -16.66
C THR A 186 17.21 13.69 -16.93
N ASP A 187 18.32 12.96 -16.93
CA ASP A 187 19.66 13.46 -17.31
C ASP A 187 19.71 14.05 -18.75
N SER A 188 18.59 14.09 -19.48
CA SER A 188 18.49 14.58 -20.86
C SER A 188 18.27 16.09 -21.02
N GLU A 189 17.77 16.81 -20.00
CA GLU A 189 17.44 18.24 -20.16
C GLU A 189 18.68 19.16 -20.15
N LEU A 190 19.82 18.68 -19.66
CA LEU A 190 21.10 19.40 -19.71
C LEU A 190 21.81 19.25 -21.07
N GLN A 191 21.54 18.18 -21.84
CA GLN A 191 22.12 18.01 -23.18
C GLN A 191 21.34 18.79 -24.26
N HIS A 192 20.03 18.97 -24.10
CA HIS A 192 19.22 19.68 -25.11
C HIS A 192 19.30 21.22 -25.05
N ARG A 193 19.70 21.81 -23.92
CA ARG A 193 19.92 23.25 -23.82
C ARG A 193 21.29 23.72 -24.34
N ALA A 194 22.30 22.86 -24.35
CA ALA A 194 23.59 23.16 -24.96
C ALA A 194 23.56 23.11 -26.50
N ASN A 195 22.71 22.25 -27.09
CA ASN A 195 22.64 22.08 -28.55
C ASN A 195 21.68 23.05 -29.27
N ARG A 196 20.81 23.79 -28.56
CA ARG A 196 19.92 24.79 -29.19
C ARG A 196 20.55 26.17 -29.41
N VAL A 197 21.79 26.39 -28.96
CA VAL A 197 22.53 27.66 -29.18
C VAL A 197 23.50 27.57 -30.36
N ARG A 198 23.71 26.38 -30.96
CA ARG A 198 24.70 26.18 -32.04
C ARG A 198 24.18 25.80 -33.42
N THR A 199 22.88 25.81 -33.66
CA THR A 199 22.35 25.61 -35.02
C THR A 199 21.24 26.61 -35.33
N LYS A 200 21.66 27.81 -35.71
CA LYS A 200 20.96 28.60 -36.73
C LYS A 200 21.97 28.84 -37.87
N PRO A 201 21.71 28.39 -39.11
CA PRO A 201 22.16 29.16 -40.26
C PRO A 201 21.42 30.51 -40.32
#